data_AF-A0A7S7ZL56-F1
#
_entry.id   AF-A0A7S7ZL56-F1
#
_cell.length_a   1.000
_cell.length_b   1.000
_cell.length_c   1.000
_cell.angle_alpha   90.00
_cell.angle_beta   90.00
_cell.angle_gamma   90.00
#
_symmetry.space_group_name_H-M   'P 1'
#
loop_
_entity.id
_entity.type
_entity.pdbx_description
1 polymer ?
#
loop_
_entity_poly.entity_id
_entity_poly.type
_entity_poly.pdbx_seq_one_letter_code
_entity_poly.pdbx_strand_id
1 'polypeptide(L)'
;MNVARWHLPVLILLTIAATAARANAAEFYTEDLRIPMTEAGPQGLEAFLVRPVGTRRYPLALLSHGSPRSFDDRATMTAHKYYGIALEYARRGFAALIVMRRGYGTSPGGRVDSVGGCANAAYLPAAAVAVADLRAAIDAMARRGDVTTSGMIAAGHSAGGLATVALAAQAPAGLVAAINFAGGRGSRDDDDVCNEDGLVRTFASLGRTSRVPMLWVYAANDSYFGPDLARRLYDGFRTSGGNAKFVVAPRYGDDGHYLYSVVGRPQWTPYLDAFLRERGIAQAVLSPPDPLPPPSHFNDAAKAEFARYLASTSPHKAFAVSPNGGYGWRSGRNTVDEAQRDSLAACMKWSPTCTLYAVDDRLSSGNVQGASTEQVFRAR
;
A
#
# COMPACT_ATOMS: atom_id res chain seq x y z
N MET A 1 21.92 -82.35 10.30
CA MET A 1 22.54 -81.31 11.15
C MET A 1 22.40 -79.97 10.46
N ASN A 2 21.81 -79.01 11.18
CA ASN A 2 21.51 -77.62 10.83
C ASN A 2 22.53 -76.92 9.92
N VAL A 3 22.07 -76.08 8.99
CA VAL A 3 22.16 -74.60 9.11
C VAL A 3 21.03 -73.95 8.28
N ALA A 4 20.08 -73.32 8.95
CA ALA A 4 19.06 -72.48 8.33
C ALA A 4 19.67 -71.12 7.95
N ARG A 5 19.60 -70.74 6.67
CA ARG A 5 19.98 -69.40 6.19
C ARG A 5 18.79 -68.45 6.35
N TRP A 6 18.86 -67.59 7.35
CA TRP A 6 17.97 -66.44 7.50
C TRP A 6 18.45 -65.32 6.58
N HIS A 7 17.62 -64.93 5.61
CA HIS A 7 17.81 -63.70 4.84
C HIS A 7 17.02 -62.59 5.54
N LEU A 8 17.74 -61.67 6.22
CA LEU A 8 17.18 -60.42 6.72
C LEU A 8 17.10 -59.42 5.54
N PRO A 9 15.94 -58.80 5.24
CA PRO A 9 15.91 -57.69 4.31
C PRO A 9 16.47 -56.44 4.98
N VAL A 10 17.55 -55.88 4.43
CA VAL A 10 18.10 -54.59 4.84
C VAL A 10 17.15 -53.50 4.35
N LEU A 11 16.40 -52.88 5.26
CA LEU A 11 15.58 -51.71 5.00
C LEU A 11 16.51 -50.49 4.89
N ILE A 12 16.77 -50.01 3.67
CA ILE A 12 17.49 -48.75 3.46
C ILE A 12 16.50 -47.60 3.73
N LEU A 13 16.59 -47.00 4.91
CA LEU A 13 15.91 -45.75 5.23
C LEU A 13 16.62 -44.59 4.48
N LEU A 14 16.04 -44.16 3.36
CA LEU A 14 16.36 -42.88 2.73
C LEU A 14 15.85 -41.75 3.63
N THR A 15 16.73 -41.21 4.47
CA THR A 15 16.48 -39.94 5.16
C THR A 15 16.51 -38.82 4.13
N ILE A 16 15.32 -38.37 3.71
CA ILE A 16 15.17 -37.10 2.99
C ILE A 16 15.45 -36.00 3.99
N ALA A 17 16.68 -35.49 3.99
CA ALA A 17 17.01 -34.24 4.66
C ALA A 17 16.28 -33.12 3.92
N ALA A 18 15.08 -32.76 4.41
CA ALA A 18 14.41 -31.55 4.00
C ALA A 18 15.28 -30.37 4.46
N THR A 19 16.16 -29.90 3.58
CA THR A 19 16.75 -28.57 3.73
C THR A 19 15.62 -27.57 3.63
N ALA A 20 15.07 -27.15 4.77
CA ALA A 20 14.23 -25.97 4.83
C ALA A 20 15.09 -24.82 4.29
N ALA A 21 14.85 -24.44 3.04
CA ALA A 21 15.44 -23.24 2.48
C ALA A 21 15.06 -22.11 3.44
N ARG A 22 16.06 -21.55 4.13
CA ARG A 22 15.86 -20.32 4.88
C ARG A 22 15.34 -19.31 3.88
N ALA A 23 14.09 -18.89 4.03
CA ALA A 23 13.55 -17.80 3.24
C ALA A 23 14.43 -16.59 3.57
N ASN A 24 15.28 -16.19 2.63
CA ASN A 24 16.06 -14.98 2.80
C ASN A 24 15.07 -13.82 2.95
N ALA A 25 15.15 -13.14 4.09
CA ALA A 25 14.33 -12.00 4.39
C ALA A 25 14.57 -10.93 3.31
N ALA A 26 13.52 -10.48 2.63
CA ALA A 26 13.70 -9.59 1.48
C ALA A 26 13.87 -8.15 1.95
N GLU A 27 14.92 -7.50 1.46
CA GLU A 27 15.05 -6.05 1.58
C GLU A 27 14.16 -5.34 0.55
N PHE A 28 13.61 -4.19 0.94
CA PHE A 28 12.79 -3.34 0.08
C PHE A 28 13.46 -1.99 -0.12
N TYR A 29 13.44 -1.52 -1.35
CA TYR A 29 13.84 -0.17 -1.73
C TYR A 29 12.62 0.73 -1.77
N THR A 30 12.76 1.94 -1.23
CA THR A 30 11.74 2.99 -1.23
C THR A 30 12.27 4.28 -1.84
N GLU A 31 11.44 4.99 -2.58
CA GLU A 31 11.82 6.24 -3.25
C GLU A 31 10.66 7.23 -3.32
N ASP A 32 10.91 8.46 -2.91
CA ASP A 32 10.05 9.61 -3.17
C ASP A 32 10.17 10.07 -4.62
N LEU A 33 9.04 10.27 -5.26
CA LEU A 33 8.97 10.65 -6.66
C LEU A 33 8.07 11.87 -6.87
N ARG A 34 8.45 12.67 -7.87
CA ARG A 34 7.56 13.67 -8.49
C ARG A 34 7.27 13.21 -9.91
N ILE A 35 6.05 12.76 -10.15
CA ILE A 35 5.61 12.29 -11.46
C ILE A 35 5.39 13.51 -12.36
N PRO A 36 6.12 13.63 -13.49
CA PRO A 36 5.92 14.74 -14.42
C PRO A 36 4.52 14.69 -15.01
N MET A 37 3.79 15.79 -14.92
CA MET A 37 2.47 15.97 -15.51
C MET A 37 2.26 17.46 -15.81
N THR A 38 1.94 17.81 -17.05
CA THR A 38 1.80 19.20 -17.50
C THR A 38 0.82 19.98 -16.63
N GLU A 39 -0.34 19.41 -16.32
CA GLU A 39 -1.40 20.04 -15.52
C GLU A 39 -1.06 20.15 -14.03
N ALA A 40 -0.02 19.46 -13.57
CA ALA A 40 0.54 19.62 -12.22
C ALA A 40 1.72 20.61 -12.20
N GLY A 41 2.09 21.17 -13.36
CA GLY A 41 3.22 22.08 -13.49
C GLY A 41 4.58 21.43 -13.16
N PRO A 42 5.63 22.24 -12.95
CA PRO A 42 6.99 21.73 -12.72
C PRO A 42 7.12 20.93 -11.42
N GLN A 43 6.18 21.10 -10.49
CA GLN A 43 6.17 20.40 -9.21
C GLN A 43 5.77 18.92 -9.36
N GLY A 44 5.02 18.54 -10.39
CA GLY A 44 4.56 17.18 -10.62
C GLY A 44 3.64 16.61 -9.53
N LEU A 45 3.25 15.35 -9.69
CA LEU A 45 2.45 14.63 -8.69
C LEU A 45 3.35 13.95 -7.66
N GLU A 46 3.01 14.08 -6.38
CA GLU A 46 3.62 13.31 -5.30
C GLU A 46 3.38 11.82 -5.52
N ALA A 47 4.44 11.02 -5.43
CA ALA A 47 4.34 9.58 -5.47
C ALA A 47 5.40 8.92 -4.59
N PHE A 48 5.13 7.68 -4.17
CA PHE A 48 6.04 6.88 -3.37
C PHE A 48 6.14 5.48 -3.96
N LEU A 49 7.36 5.07 -4.29
CA LEU A 49 7.67 3.78 -4.89
C LEU A 49 8.21 2.83 -3.82
N VAL A 50 7.71 1.60 -3.79
CA VAL A 50 8.20 0.50 -2.96
C VAL A 50 8.44 -0.70 -3.86
N ARG A 51 9.63 -1.28 -3.84
CA ARG A 51 9.91 -2.51 -4.60
C ARG A 51 10.91 -3.40 -3.89
N PRO A 52 10.96 -4.71 -4.21
CA PRO A 52 12.05 -5.55 -3.74
C PRO A 52 13.42 -5.04 -4.21
N VAL A 53 14.45 -5.23 -3.40
CA VAL A 53 15.84 -5.05 -3.82
C VAL A 53 16.22 -6.16 -4.81
N GLY A 54 16.89 -5.80 -5.91
CA GLY A 54 17.37 -6.75 -6.90
C GLY A 54 17.67 -6.06 -8.24
N THR A 55 18.18 -6.84 -9.20
CA THR A 55 18.65 -6.36 -10.51
C THR A 55 17.63 -6.55 -11.64
N ARG A 56 16.50 -7.22 -11.38
CA ARG A 56 15.45 -7.43 -12.38
C ARG A 56 14.51 -6.24 -12.49
N ARG A 57 13.78 -6.16 -13.61
CA ARG A 57 12.61 -5.27 -13.75
C ARG A 57 11.39 -5.90 -13.07
N TYR A 58 10.74 -5.13 -12.20
CA TYR A 58 9.54 -5.58 -11.50
C TYR A 58 8.27 -5.07 -12.21
N PRO A 59 7.23 -5.90 -12.39
CA PRO A 59 5.95 -5.42 -12.92
C PRO A 59 5.36 -4.37 -11.98
N LEU A 60 4.80 -3.30 -12.56
CA LEU A 60 4.18 -2.23 -11.78
C LEU A 60 2.90 -2.73 -11.08
N ALA A 61 2.74 -2.37 -9.81
CA ALA A 61 1.46 -2.31 -9.14
C ALA A 61 1.12 -0.84 -8.88
N LEU A 62 0.25 -0.26 -9.69
CA LEU A 62 -0.16 1.13 -9.56
C LEU A 62 -1.29 1.24 -8.54
N LEU A 63 -1.07 2.01 -7.48
CA LEU A 63 -2.01 2.17 -6.38
C LEU A 63 -2.70 3.53 -6.45
N SER A 64 -4.02 3.54 -6.22
CA SER A 64 -4.86 4.73 -6.28
C SER A 64 -5.62 4.92 -4.96
N HIS A 65 -5.40 6.06 -4.31
CA HIS A 65 -5.96 6.38 -2.99
C HIS A 65 -7.47 6.71 -3.02
N GLY A 66 -8.13 6.63 -1.86
CA GLY A 66 -9.49 7.13 -1.69
C GLY A 66 -9.59 8.66 -1.68
N SER A 67 -10.78 9.18 -1.40
CA SER A 67 -11.00 10.62 -1.20
C SER A 67 -11.66 10.84 0.15
N PRO A 68 -11.16 11.77 0.99
CA PRO A 68 -11.88 12.16 2.19
C PRO A 68 -13.23 12.81 1.83
N ARG A 69 -14.21 12.71 2.73
CA ARG A 69 -15.51 13.38 2.60
C ARG A 69 -15.33 14.91 2.55
N SER A 70 -14.46 15.45 3.41
CA SER A 70 -14.06 16.86 3.39
C SER A 70 -12.97 17.13 2.36
N PHE A 71 -13.09 18.24 1.63
CA PHE A 71 -12.06 18.67 0.69
C PHE A 71 -10.78 19.13 1.41
N ASP A 72 -10.91 19.78 2.56
CA ASP A 72 -9.77 20.39 3.25
C ASP A 72 -8.80 19.32 3.80
N ASP A 73 -9.34 18.14 4.12
CA ASP A 73 -8.56 16.99 4.57
C ASP A 73 -7.60 16.47 3.49
N ARG A 74 -7.85 16.77 2.21
CA ARG A 74 -6.98 16.35 1.11
C ARG A 74 -5.56 16.87 1.26
N ALA A 75 -5.37 18.07 1.84
CA ALA A 75 -4.05 18.65 2.07
C ALA A 75 -3.21 17.85 3.08
N THR A 76 -3.85 17.03 3.92
CA THR A 76 -3.18 16.18 4.92
C THR A 76 -2.81 14.79 4.39
N MET A 77 -3.22 14.47 3.17
CA MET A 77 -2.88 13.20 2.53
C MET A 77 -1.43 13.20 2.06
N THR A 78 -0.83 12.02 2.02
CA THR A 78 0.50 11.81 1.46
C THR A 78 0.64 10.37 1.00
N ALA A 79 1.44 10.15 -0.04
CA ALA A 79 1.81 8.84 -0.57
C ALA A 79 2.42 7.93 0.52
N HIS A 80 3.19 8.52 1.44
CA HIS A 80 3.80 7.85 2.59
C HIS A 80 2.81 7.06 3.46
N LYS A 81 1.59 7.58 3.67
CA LYS A 81 0.57 6.90 4.48
C LYS A 81 0.15 5.54 3.89
N TYR A 82 0.48 5.26 2.63
CA TYR A 82 0.19 4.01 1.94
C TYR A 82 1.37 3.04 1.88
N TYR A 83 2.52 3.33 2.52
CA TYR A 83 3.69 2.43 2.51
C TYR A 83 3.33 0.98 2.87
N GLY A 84 2.63 0.76 3.98
CA GLY A 84 2.28 -0.59 4.41
C GLY A 84 1.40 -1.36 3.42
N ILE A 85 0.55 -0.66 2.65
CA ILE A 85 -0.23 -1.26 1.56
C ILE A 85 0.68 -1.55 0.37
N ALA A 86 1.52 -0.59 -0.04
CA ALA A 86 2.47 -0.75 -1.14
C ALA A 86 3.45 -1.91 -0.88
N LEU A 87 3.89 -2.08 0.37
CA LEU A 87 4.72 -3.18 0.79
C LEU A 87 4.05 -4.55 0.54
N GLU A 88 2.73 -4.68 0.70
CA GLU A 88 2.06 -5.95 0.40
C GLU A 88 2.10 -6.33 -1.08
N TYR A 89 2.07 -5.35 -1.99
CA TYR A 89 2.27 -5.61 -3.41
C TYR A 89 3.76 -5.86 -3.72
N ALA A 90 4.67 -5.12 -3.08
CA ALA A 90 6.10 -5.34 -3.25
C ALA A 90 6.52 -6.74 -2.80
N ARG A 91 5.97 -7.23 -1.67
CA ARG A 91 6.15 -8.61 -1.20
C ARG A 91 5.65 -9.64 -2.21
N ARG A 92 4.68 -9.30 -3.06
CA ARG A 92 4.18 -10.14 -4.15
C ARG A 92 4.95 -9.96 -5.46
N GLY A 93 6.14 -9.34 -5.39
CA GLY A 93 7.07 -9.22 -6.50
C GLY A 93 6.73 -8.14 -7.51
N PHE A 94 5.99 -7.11 -7.09
CA PHE A 94 5.69 -5.92 -7.89
C PHE A 94 6.59 -4.74 -7.48
N ALA A 95 6.76 -3.78 -8.39
CA ALA A 95 7.14 -2.42 -8.03
C ALA A 95 5.85 -1.64 -7.74
N ALA A 96 5.55 -1.40 -6.47
CA ALA A 96 4.32 -0.76 -6.03
C ALA A 96 4.50 0.77 -5.98
N LEU A 97 3.77 1.48 -6.83
CA LEU A 97 3.76 2.94 -6.86
C LEU A 97 2.41 3.45 -6.39
N ILE A 98 2.38 4.21 -5.30
CA ILE A 98 1.22 5.03 -4.94
C ILE A 98 1.45 6.44 -5.45
N VAL A 99 0.48 7.00 -6.17
CA VAL A 99 0.50 8.39 -6.66
C VAL A 99 -0.63 9.17 -5.99
N MET A 100 -0.32 10.35 -5.43
CA MET A 100 -1.33 11.33 -5.04
C MET A 100 -1.82 12.03 -6.30
N ARG A 101 -3.08 11.81 -6.63
CA ARG A 101 -3.76 12.48 -7.76
C ARG A 101 -3.75 14.00 -7.58
N ARG A 102 -4.00 14.74 -8.65
CA ARG A 102 -4.05 16.22 -8.61
C ARG A 102 -5.03 16.70 -7.55
N GLY A 103 -4.60 17.66 -6.74
CA GLY A 103 -5.38 18.24 -5.64
C GLY A 103 -5.47 17.40 -4.37
N TYR A 104 -4.48 16.52 -4.16
CA TYR A 104 -4.29 15.77 -2.92
C TYR A 104 -2.84 15.89 -2.45
N GLY A 105 -2.66 15.96 -1.14
CA GLY A 105 -1.34 16.14 -0.52
C GLY A 105 -0.58 17.31 -1.14
N THR A 106 0.65 17.04 -1.55
CA THR A 106 1.51 18.04 -2.19
C THR A 106 1.43 18.01 -3.72
N SER A 107 0.48 17.26 -4.32
CA SER A 107 0.20 17.29 -5.76
C SER A 107 -0.66 18.51 -6.12
N PRO A 108 -0.20 19.42 -6.98
CA PRO A 108 -0.99 20.57 -7.42
C PRO A 108 -2.32 20.16 -8.07
N GLY A 109 -3.30 21.05 -8.01
CA GLY A 109 -4.63 20.86 -8.55
C GLY A 109 -5.71 21.27 -7.55
N GLY A 110 -6.79 21.89 -8.02
CA GLY A 110 -7.94 22.22 -7.16
C GLY A 110 -8.92 21.06 -7.04
N ARG A 111 -10.21 21.39 -7.01
CA ARG A 111 -11.34 20.44 -7.05
C ARG A 111 -11.58 19.84 -8.45
N VAL A 112 -10.51 19.49 -9.16
CA VAL A 112 -10.55 19.05 -10.58
C VAL A 112 -11.34 17.76 -10.78
N ASP A 113 -11.43 16.93 -9.75
CA ASP A 113 -12.15 15.66 -9.76
C ASP A 113 -13.53 15.75 -9.08
N SER A 114 -14.03 16.96 -8.80
CA SER A 114 -15.37 17.21 -8.25
C SER A 114 -16.20 18.02 -9.25
N VAL A 115 -16.82 17.31 -10.19
CA VAL A 115 -17.62 17.90 -11.27
C VAL A 115 -19.10 17.69 -10.99
N GLY A 116 -19.90 18.76 -11.08
CA GLY A 116 -21.33 18.76 -10.77
C GLY A 116 -21.62 18.88 -9.26
N GLY A 117 -22.81 19.39 -8.92
CA GLY A 117 -23.32 19.37 -7.55
C GLY A 117 -23.80 17.96 -7.16
N CYS A 118 -24.03 17.70 -5.87
CA CYS A 118 -24.36 16.36 -5.35
C CYS A 118 -25.51 15.66 -6.09
N ALA A 119 -26.60 16.37 -6.37
CA ALA A 119 -27.74 15.82 -7.10
C ALA A 119 -27.40 15.38 -8.55
N ASN A 120 -26.39 16.01 -9.17
CA ASN A 120 -25.95 15.77 -10.54
C ASN A 120 -24.46 15.45 -10.61
N ALA A 121 -23.93 14.72 -9.62
CA ALA A 121 -22.51 14.43 -9.54
C ALA A 121 -22.04 13.70 -10.81
N ALA A 122 -21.04 14.26 -11.49
CA ALA A 122 -20.58 13.81 -12.79
C ALA A 122 -19.35 12.90 -12.62
N TYR A 123 -19.62 11.62 -12.33
CA TYR A 123 -18.59 10.63 -12.00
C TYR A 123 -17.65 10.27 -13.16
N LEU A 124 -18.15 10.23 -14.41
CA LEU A 124 -17.31 9.94 -15.57
C LEU A 124 -16.23 11.01 -15.81
N PRO A 125 -16.55 12.32 -15.87
CA PRO A 125 -15.53 13.37 -15.92
C PRO A 125 -14.53 13.32 -14.74
N ALA A 126 -15.03 13.11 -13.52
CA ALA A 126 -14.16 12.97 -12.34
C ALA A 126 -13.19 11.78 -12.47
N ALA A 127 -13.68 10.64 -12.96
CA ALA A 127 -12.86 9.46 -13.21
C ALA A 127 -11.85 9.68 -14.35
N ALA A 128 -12.20 10.44 -15.39
CA ALA A 128 -11.28 10.77 -16.48
C ALA A 128 -10.07 11.58 -16.01
N VAL A 129 -10.28 12.54 -15.09
CA VAL A 129 -9.18 13.28 -14.44
C VAL A 129 -8.26 12.32 -13.69
N ALA A 130 -8.82 11.40 -12.90
CA ALA A 130 -8.03 10.41 -12.18
C ALA A 130 -7.27 9.46 -13.13
N VAL A 131 -7.88 9.05 -14.24
CA VAL A 131 -7.22 8.20 -15.25
C VAL A 131 -6.04 8.92 -15.90
N ALA A 132 -6.15 10.23 -16.17
CA ALA A 132 -5.03 11.01 -16.70
C ALA A 132 -3.84 11.02 -15.73
N ASP A 133 -4.10 11.21 -14.43
CA ASP A 133 -3.07 11.19 -13.38
C ASP A 133 -2.39 9.81 -13.28
N LEU A 134 -3.20 8.73 -13.34
CA LEU A 134 -2.70 7.35 -13.32
C LEU A 134 -1.86 7.03 -14.57
N ARG A 135 -2.25 7.54 -15.74
CA ARG A 135 -1.48 7.38 -16.99
C ARG A 135 -0.13 8.09 -16.93
N ALA A 136 -0.08 9.31 -16.39
CA ALA A 136 1.19 10.01 -16.19
C ALA A 136 2.15 9.20 -15.29
N ALA A 137 1.62 8.56 -14.24
CA ALA A 137 2.41 7.68 -13.38
C ALA A 137 2.91 6.43 -14.12
N ILE A 138 2.08 5.80 -14.95
CA ILE A 138 2.47 4.65 -15.80
C ILE A 138 3.57 5.06 -16.77
N ASP A 139 3.43 6.19 -17.44
CA ASP A 139 4.41 6.69 -18.42
C ASP A 139 5.75 7.00 -17.76
N ALA A 140 5.74 7.56 -16.55
CA ALA A 140 6.95 7.77 -15.76
C ALA A 140 7.64 6.46 -15.40
N MET A 141 6.89 5.43 -14.99
CA MET A 141 7.43 4.12 -14.64
C MET A 141 7.93 3.34 -15.85
N ALA A 142 7.31 3.50 -17.02
CA ALA A 142 7.74 2.86 -18.26
C ALA A 142 9.18 3.24 -18.67
N ARG A 143 9.64 4.44 -18.28
CA ARG A 143 10.99 4.96 -18.55
C ARG A 143 12.06 4.45 -17.58
N ARG A 144 11.69 3.74 -16.51
CA ARG A 144 12.65 3.25 -15.52
C ARG A 144 13.30 1.93 -15.94
N GLY A 145 14.57 1.78 -15.57
CA GLY A 145 15.35 0.55 -15.81
C GLY A 145 15.04 -0.60 -14.84
N ASP A 146 14.38 -0.33 -13.72
CA ASP A 146 14.05 -1.27 -12.64
C ASP A 146 12.55 -1.62 -12.54
N VAL A 147 11.70 -1.00 -13.38
CA VAL A 147 10.24 -1.24 -13.45
C VAL A 147 9.83 -1.63 -14.87
N THR A 148 8.85 -2.52 -15.03
CA THR A 148 8.19 -2.81 -16.31
C THR A 148 6.67 -2.58 -16.19
N THR A 149 6.07 -2.01 -17.22
CA THR A 149 4.60 -1.84 -17.34
C THR A 149 3.95 -3.01 -18.09
N SER A 150 4.74 -3.93 -18.64
CA SER A 150 4.23 -5.21 -19.15
C SER A 150 3.94 -6.16 -17.99
N GLY A 151 2.72 -6.70 -17.93
CA GLY A 151 2.28 -7.54 -16.81
C GLY A 151 1.92 -6.74 -15.56
N MET A 152 1.64 -5.44 -15.69
CA MET A 152 1.30 -4.59 -14.56
C MET A 152 -0.14 -4.81 -14.06
N ILE A 153 -0.36 -4.45 -12.81
CA ILE A 153 -1.68 -4.41 -12.19
C ILE A 153 -1.99 -3.00 -11.68
N ALA A 154 -3.28 -2.70 -11.53
CA ALA A 154 -3.74 -1.50 -10.86
C ALA A 154 -4.64 -1.88 -9.69
N ALA A 155 -4.52 -1.17 -8.57
CA ALA A 155 -5.39 -1.38 -7.41
C ALA A 155 -5.81 -0.05 -6.81
N GLY A 156 -7.06 0.05 -6.37
CA GLY A 156 -7.54 1.28 -5.75
C GLY A 156 -8.62 1.04 -4.72
N HIS A 157 -8.76 2.02 -3.84
CA HIS A 157 -9.73 2.02 -2.76
C HIS A 157 -10.65 3.24 -2.85
N SER A 158 -11.95 3.06 -2.59
CA SER A 158 -12.92 4.17 -2.57
C SER A 158 -12.94 4.91 -3.92
N ALA A 159 -12.74 6.23 -3.93
CA ALA A 159 -12.56 7.01 -5.17
C ALA A 159 -11.44 6.48 -6.07
N GLY A 160 -10.39 5.89 -5.50
CA GLY A 160 -9.32 5.22 -6.23
C GLY A 160 -9.76 3.88 -6.85
N GLY A 161 -10.74 3.21 -6.25
CA GLY A 161 -11.39 2.04 -6.81
C GLY A 161 -12.17 2.38 -8.08
N LEU A 162 -12.97 3.46 -8.05
CA LEU A 162 -13.61 4.02 -9.25
C LEU A 162 -12.56 4.39 -10.32
N ALA A 163 -11.48 5.06 -9.94
CA ALA A 163 -10.40 5.40 -10.87
C ALA A 163 -9.75 4.15 -11.50
N THR A 164 -9.60 3.08 -10.73
CA THR A 164 -9.04 1.79 -11.19
C THR A 164 -9.98 1.09 -12.18
N VAL A 165 -11.28 1.11 -11.92
CA VAL A 165 -12.30 0.59 -12.85
C VAL A 165 -12.30 1.42 -14.14
N ALA A 166 -12.17 2.74 -14.04
CA ALA A 166 -12.09 3.62 -15.20
C ALA A 166 -10.81 3.43 -16.02
N LEU A 167 -9.68 3.19 -15.36
CA LEU A 167 -8.42 2.83 -16.03
C LEU A 167 -8.57 1.51 -16.79
N ALA A 168 -9.21 0.50 -16.20
CA ALA A 168 -9.46 -0.79 -16.85
C ALA A 168 -10.41 -0.67 -18.07
N ALA A 169 -11.36 0.26 -18.03
CA ALA A 169 -12.23 0.57 -19.17
C ALA A 169 -11.49 1.22 -20.35
N GLN A 170 -10.31 1.78 -20.11
CA GLN A 170 -9.41 2.37 -21.11
C GLN A 170 -8.01 1.76 -20.91
N ALA A 171 -7.93 0.43 -20.89
CA ALA A 171 -6.75 -0.28 -20.43
C ALA A 171 -5.48 0.13 -21.19
N PRO A 172 -4.45 0.66 -20.51
CA PRO A 172 -3.14 0.82 -21.12
C PRO A 172 -2.53 -0.54 -21.46
N ALA A 173 -1.67 -0.57 -22.49
CA ALA A 173 -0.96 -1.78 -22.88
C ALA A 173 -0.17 -2.33 -21.68
N GLY A 174 -0.25 -3.64 -21.46
CA GLY A 174 0.43 -4.33 -20.37
C GLY A 174 -0.35 -4.42 -19.06
N LEU A 175 -1.51 -3.75 -18.92
CA LEU A 175 -2.40 -3.95 -17.77
C LEU A 175 -3.09 -5.31 -17.84
N VAL A 176 -2.70 -6.24 -16.96
CA VAL A 176 -3.19 -7.63 -16.99
C VAL A 176 -4.28 -7.93 -15.96
N ALA A 177 -4.38 -7.10 -14.91
CA ALA A 177 -5.43 -7.23 -13.90
C ALA A 177 -5.67 -5.90 -13.17
N ALA A 178 -6.90 -5.73 -12.65
CA ALA A 178 -7.24 -4.55 -11.84
C ALA A 178 -8.04 -4.93 -10.58
N ILE A 179 -7.76 -4.27 -9.45
CA ILE A 179 -8.34 -4.60 -8.15
C ILE A 179 -9.07 -3.39 -7.58
N ASN A 180 -10.35 -3.57 -7.29
CA ASN A 180 -11.25 -2.54 -6.78
C ASN A 180 -11.68 -2.89 -5.35
N PHE A 181 -11.14 -2.18 -4.36
CA PHE A 181 -11.58 -2.28 -2.96
C PHE A 181 -12.58 -1.17 -2.66
N ALA A 182 -13.80 -1.53 -2.27
CA ALA A 182 -14.84 -0.57 -1.87
C ALA A 182 -14.97 0.62 -2.83
N GLY A 183 -14.93 0.37 -4.15
CA GLY A 183 -14.89 1.43 -5.15
C GLY A 183 -16.19 2.20 -5.32
N GLY A 184 -16.08 3.51 -5.38
CA GLY A 184 -17.20 4.41 -5.60
C GLY A 184 -16.74 5.85 -5.45
N ARG A 185 -17.65 6.80 -5.41
CA ARG A 185 -17.35 8.20 -5.08
C ARG A 185 -18.63 8.90 -4.63
N GLY A 186 -18.49 9.95 -3.83
CA GLY A 186 -19.60 10.85 -3.51
C GLY A 186 -20.35 10.54 -2.21
N SER A 187 -19.83 9.65 -1.36
CA SER A 187 -20.32 9.53 0.02
C SER A 187 -20.13 10.86 0.74
N ARG A 188 -21.19 11.37 1.35
CA ARG A 188 -21.20 12.57 2.20
C ARG A 188 -21.32 12.21 3.68
N ASP A 189 -22.03 11.12 3.95
CA ASP A 189 -22.18 10.50 5.25
C ASP A 189 -22.39 8.99 5.07
N ASP A 190 -22.64 8.30 6.18
CA ASP A 190 -23.01 6.89 6.21
C ASP A 190 -24.32 6.68 5.45
N ASP A 191 -24.28 5.73 4.50
CA ASP A 191 -25.37 5.36 3.59
C ASP A 191 -25.95 6.55 2.78
N ASP A 192 -25.18 7.64 2.65
CA ASP A 192 -25.56 8.84 1.88
C ASP A 192 -24.55 9.10 0.75
N VAL A 193 -24.92 8.69 -0.47
CA VAL A 193 -24.11 8.85 -1.70
C VAL A 193 -24.80 9.80 -2.67
N CYS A 194 -24.09 10.86 -3.08
CA CYS A 194 -24.55 11.76 -4.13
C CYS A 194 -24.94 11.01 -5.40
N ASN A 195 -26.07 11.34 -6.02
CA ASN A 195 -26.47 10.82 -7.34
C ASN A 195 -26.19 9.30 -7.53
N GLU A 196 -26.66 8.47 -6.59
CA GLU A 196 -26.36 7.03 -6.55
C GLU A 196 -26.64 6.34 -7.89
N ASP A 197 -27.78 6.62 -8.52
CA ASP A 197 -28.12 6.06 -9.83
C ASP A 197 -27.15 6.51 -10.92
N GLY A 198 -26.63 7.73 -10.83
CA GLY A 198 -25.57 8.23 -11.70
C GLY A 198 -24.26 7.48 -11.51
N LEU A 199 -23.94 7.06 -10.27
CA LEU A 199 -22.80 6.20 -9.99
C LEU A 199 -22.99 4.82 -10.62
N VAL A 200 -24.17 4.20 -10.46
CA VAL A 200 -24.50 2.91 -11.10
C VAL A 200 -24.38 3.00 -12.63
N ARG A 201 -24.95 4.05 -13.25
CA ARG A 201 -24.81 4.30 -14.70
C ARG A 201 -23.36 4.49 -15.14
N THR A 202 -22.54 5.09 -14.28
CA THR A 202 -21.11 5.26 -14.55
C THR A 202 -20.40 3.91 -14.59
N PHE A 203 -20.58 3.06 -13.59
CA PHE A 203 -20.01 1.71 -13.58
C PHE A 203 -20.50 0.86 -14.76
N ALA A 204 -21.79 0.95 -15.12
CA ALA A 204 -22.32 0.32 -16.33
C ALA A 204 -21.60 0.80 -17.61
N SER A 205 -21.40 2.10 -17.75
CA SER A 205 -20.69 2.69 -18.88
C SER A 205 -19.24 2.21 -18.96
N LEU A 206 -18.54 2.11 -17.83
CA LEU A 206 -17.17 1.58 -17.75
C LEU A 206 -17.10 0.09 -18.09
N GLY A 207 -18.14 -0.69 -17.76
CA GLY A 207 -18.25 -2.12 -18.11
C GLY A 207 -18.31 -2.37 -19.62
N ARG A 208 -18.85 -1.43 -20.39
CA ARG A 208 -18.95 -1.55 -21.86
C ARG A 208 -17.62 -1.74 -22.55
N THR A 209 -16.54 -1.17 -22.02
CA THR A 209 -15.21 -1.21 -22.64
C THR A 209 -14.16 -1.92 -21.80
N SER A 210 -14.41 -2.14 -20.50
CA SER A 210 -13.47 -2.88 -19.64
C SER A 210 -13.44 -4.37 -19.98
N ARG A 211 -12.26 -4.86 -20.37
CA ARG A 211 -12.00 -6.28 -20.66
C ARG A 211 -10.93 -6.89 -19.76
N VAL A 212 -10.18 -6.05 -19.05
CA VAL A 212 -9.18 -6.48 -18.08
C VAL A 212 -9.88 -7.28 -16.96
N PRO A 213 -9.39 -8.48 -16.60
CA PRO A 213 -9.91 -9.21 -15.46
C PRO A 213 -9.82 -8.39 -14.18
N MET A 214 -10.93 -8.28 -13.45
CA MET A 214 -10.98 -7.51 -12.21
C MET A 214 -11.36 -8.34 -10.99
N LEU A 215 -10.80 -7.98 -9.83
CA LEU A 215 -11.27 -8.38 -8.51
C LEU A 215 -11.95 -7.19 -7.83
N TRP A 216 -13.16 -7.38 -7.34
CA TRP A 216 -13.91 -6.38 -6.58
C TRP A 216 -14.17 -6.92 -5.19
N VAL A 217 -13.82 -6.16 -4.15
CA VAL A 217 -13.98 -6.56 -2.74
C VAL A 217 -14.72 -5.46 -1.99
N TYR A 218 -15.88 -5.79 -1.44
CA TYR A 218 -16.72 -4.91 -0.63
C TYR A 218 -17.11 -5.64 0.64
N ALA A 219 -16.99 -5.00 1.80
CA ALA A 219 -17.33 -5.60 3.08
C ALA A 219 -18.83 -5.43 3.40
N ALA A 220 -19.39 -6.38 4.16
CA ALA A 220 -20.82 -6.41 4.47
C ALA A 220 -21.33 -5.24 5.33
N ASN A 221 -20.43 -4.48 5.98
CA ASN A 221 -20.74 -3.30 6.80
C ASN A 221 -20.07 -2.01 6.28
N ASP A 222 -19.78 -1.92 4.98
CA ASP A 222 -19.28 -0.68 4.37
C ASP A 222 -20.39 0.39 4.40
N SER A 223 -20.20 1.51 5.11
CA SER A 223 -21.19 2.59 5.18
C SER A 223 -21.02 3.64 4.08
N TYR A 224 -19.94 3.59 3.30
CA TYR A 224 -19.72 4.53 2.19
C TYR A 224 -20.41 4.05 0.92
N PHE A 225 -20.29 2.76 0.63
CA PHE A 225 -20.92 2.09 -0.50
C PHE A 225 -21.52 0.78 -0.02
N GLY A 226 -22.68 0.91 0.66
CA GLY A 226 -23.41 -0.19 1.27
C GLY A 226 -23.59 -1.42 0.36
N PRO A 227 -23.79 -2.62 0.93
CA PRO A 227 -23.77 -3.88 0.20
C PRO A 227 -24.76 -3.93 -0.98
N ASP A 228 -25.91 -3.25 -0.88
CA ASP A 228 -26.89 -3.18 -1.95
C ASP A 228 -26.44 -2.26 -3.09
N LEU A 229 -25.88 -1.09 -2.76
CA LEU A 229 -25.24 -0.23 -3.76
C LEU A 229 -24.07 -0.96 -4.44
N ALA A 230 -23.16 -1.56 -3.67
CA ALA A 230 -22.03 -2.32 -4.20
C ALA A 230 -22.48 -3.40 -5.20
N ARG A 231 -23.57 -4.12 -4.90
CA ARG A 231 -24.17 -5.10 -5.81
C ARG A 231 -24.73 -4.45 -7.07
N ARG A 232 -25.45 -3.34 -6.96
CA ARG A 232 -25.94 -2.58 -8.13
C ARG A 232 -24.80 -2.08 -9.03
N LEU A 233 -23.70 -1.59 -8.44
CA LEU A 233 -22.50 -1.18 -9.19
C LEU A 233 -21.90 -2.36 -9.95
N TYR A 234 -21.77 -3.52 -9.28
CA TYR A 234 -21.24 -4.74 -9.88
C TYR A 234 -22.14 -5.24 -11.01
N ASP A 235 -23.44 -5.34 -10.78
CA ASP A 235 -24.40 -5.83 -11.76
C ASP A 235 -24.42 -4.92 -12.98
N GLY A 236 -24.46 -3.60 -12.80
CA GLY A 236 -24.37 -2.63 -13.90
C GLY A 236 -23.11 -2.81 -14.74
N PHE A 237 -21.94 -2.93 -14.11
CA PHE A 237 -20.67 -3.15 -14.79
C PHE A 237 -20.64 -4.50 -15.54
N ARG A 238 -21.03 -5.59 -14.87
CA ARG A 238 -20.96 -6.97 -15.40
C ARG A 238 -21.93 -7.19 -16.55
N THR A 239 -23.19 -6.79 -16.39
CA THR A 239 -24.23 -6.90 -17.43
C THR A 239 -23.92 -6.07 -18.67
N SER A 240 -23.14 -5.01 -18.53
CA SER A 240 -22.66 -4.18 -19.64
C SER A 240 -21.43 -4.77 -20.36
N GLY A 241 -20.96 -5.95 -19.97
CA GLY A 241 -19.83 -6.65 -20.59
C GLY A 241 -18.51 -6.58 -19.82
N GLY A 242 -18.52 -6.01 -18.61
CA GLY A 242 -17.34 -5.93 -17.75
C GLY A 242 -16.94 -7.29 -17.18
N ASN A 243 -15.63 -7.52 -17.02
CA ASN A 243 -15.08 -8.76 -16.48
C ASN A 243 -14.63 -8.58 -15.02
N ALA A 244 -15.49 -8.91 -14.06
CA ALA A 244 -15.18 -8.80 -12.64
C ALA A 244 -15.66 -10.00 -11.81
N LYS A 245 -14.79 -10.43 -10.89
CA LYS A 245 -15.12 -11.31 -9.76
C LYS A 245 -15.50 -10.43 -8.57
N PHE A 246 -16.68 -10.66 -8.00
CA PHE A 246 -17.19 -9.92 -6.85
C PHE A 246 -17.04 -10.74 -5.56
N VAL A 247 -16.41 -10.16 -4.56
CA VAL A 247 -16.26 -10.72 -3.22
C VAL A 247 -17.02 -9.83 -2.25
N VAL A 248 -18.02 -10.42 -1.60
CA VAL A 248 -18.65 -9.84 -0.41
C VAL A 248 -17.83 -10.32 0.79
N ALA A 249 -16.93 -9.46 1.27
CA ALA A 249 -16.13 -9.76 2.45
C ALA A 249 -17.00 -9.70 3.72
N PRO A 250 -16.66 -10.49 4.76
CA PRO A 250 -17.30 -10.36 6.07
C PRO A 250 -17.16 -8.94 6.62
N ARG A 251 -17.94 -8.65 7.68
CA ARG A 251 -17.80 -7.44 8.48
C ARG A 251 -16.33 -7.19 8.84
N TYR A 252 -15.88 -5.94 8.72
CA TYR A 252 -14.56 -5.53 9.19
C TYR A 252 -14.71 -4.35 10.15
N GLY A 253 -14.13 -4.49 11.35
CA GLY A 253 -14.17 -3.47 12.40
C GLY A 253 -15.57 -2.88 12.63
N ASP A 254 -15.58 -1.55 12.79
CA ASP A 254 -16.82 -0.77 12.89
C ASP A 254 -17.41 -0.46 11.51
N ASP A 255 -16.54 -0.17 10.53
CA ASP A 255 -16.92 0.12 9.15
C ASP A 255 -16.02 -0.63 8.16
N GLY A 256 -16.70 -1.36 7.28
CA GLY A 256 -16.11 -2.22 6.26
C GLY A 256 -15.35 -1.46 5.19
N HIS A 257 -15.61 -0.16 5.04
CA HIS A 257 -14.91 0.69 4.10
C HIS A 257 -13.40 0.71 4.35
N TYR A 258 -12.97 0.53 5.60
CA TYR A 258 -11.56 0.54 6.00
C TYR A 258 -10.88 -0.83 5.93
N LEU A 259 -11.53 -1.84 5.33
CA LEU A 259 -10.95 -3.18 5.16
C LEU A 259 -9.61 -3.13 4.41
N TYR A 260 -9.49 -2.32 3.36
CA TYR A 260 -8.24 -2.15 2.61
C TYR A 260 -7.25 -1.25 3.37
N SER A 261 -6.72 -1.81 4.45
CA SER A 261 -5.77 -1.17 5.36
C SER A 261 -4.67 -2.15 5.77
N VAL A 262 -3.62 -1.62 6.38
CA VAL A 262 -2.52 -2.44 6.90
C VAL A 262 -3.03 -3.42 7.97
N VAL A 263 -3.91 -2.93 8.86
CA VAL A 263 -4.49 -3.75 9.93
C VAL A 263 -5.44 -4.79 9.35
N GLY A 264 -6.20 -4.45 8.30
CA GLY A 264 -7.10 -5.37 7.61
C GLY A 264 -6.43 -6.41 6.73
N ARG A 265 -5.09 -6.35 6.56
CA ARG A 265 -4.30 -7.26 5.74
C ARG A 265 -4.67 -8.73 5.90
N PRO A 266 -4.76 -9.30 7.12
CA PRO A 266 -5.07 -10.72 7.28
C PRO A 266 -6.39 -11.14 6.62
N GLN A 267 -7.33 -10.21 6.46
CA GLN A 267 -8.62 -10.45 5.83
C GLN A 267 -8.61 -10.19 4.32
N TRP A 268 -7.97 -9.12 3.83
CA TRP A 268 -8.05 -8.76 2.41
C TRP A 268 -6.98 -9.40 1.52
N THR A 269 -5.77 -9.69 2.04
CA THR A 269 -4.72 -10.28 1.20
C THR A 269 -5.03 -11.68 0.69
N PRO A 270 -5.76 -12.56 1.41
CA PRO A 270 -6.17 -13.84 0.85
C PRO A 270 -7.02 -13.71 -0.42
N TYR A 271 -7.87 -12.68 -0.53
CA TYR A 271 -8.65 -12.42 -1.75
C TYR A 271 -7.76 -12.02 -2.91
N LEU A 272 -6.80 -11.12 -2.66
CA LEU A 272 -5.79 -10.72 -3.64
C LEU A 272 -4.98 -11.95 -4.10
N ASP A 273 -4.48 -12.74 -3.17
CA ASP A 273 -3.62 -13.90 -3.45
C ASP A 273 -4.36 -14.97 -4.27
N ALA A 274 -5.62 -15.24 -3.92
CA ALA A 274 -6.46 -16.16 -4.67
C ALA A 274 -6.67 -15.66 -6.11
N PHE A 275 -6.94 -14.37 -6.28
CA PHE A 275 -7.12 -13.77 -7.60
C PHE A 275 -5.83 -13.77 -8.43
N LEU A 276 -4.68 -13.39 -7.86
CA LEU A 276 -3.40 -13.43 -8.58
C LEU A 276 -3.03 -14.85 -9.02
N ARG A 277 -3.30 -15.87 -8.18
CA ARG A 277 -3.09 -17.29 -8.54
C ARG A 277 -4.02 -17.72 -9.67
N GLU A 278 -5.31 -17.39 -9.57
CA GLU A 278 -6.32 -17.68 -10.59
C GLU A 278 -5.96 -17.08 -11.96
N ARG A 279 -5.28 -15.93 -11.96
CA ARG A 279 -4.81 -15.25 -13.17
C ARG A 279 -3.43 -15.71 -13.66
N GLY A 280 -2.76 -16.62 -12.96
CA GLY A 280 -1.42 -17.10 -13.33
C GLY A 280 -0.31 -16.05 -13.18
N ILE A 281 -0.53 -15.00 -12.40
CA ILE A 281 0.44 -13.90 -12.18
C ILE A 281 0.93 -13.82 -10.73
N ALA A 282 0.55 -14.79 -9.89
CA ALA A 282 1.07 -14.89 -8.53
C ALA A 282 2.58 -15.19 -8.54
N GLN A 283 3.30 -14.51 -7.66
CA GLN A 283 4.70 -14.81 -7.34
C GLN A 283 4.79 -15.33 -5.90
N ALA A 284 5.93 -15.93 -5.55
CA ALA A 284 6.21 -16.27 -4.17
C ALA A 284 6.18 -14.99 -3.30
N VAL A 285 5.44 -15.04 -2.19
CA VAL A 285 5.35 -13.89 -1.29
C VAL A 285 6.64 -13.80 -0.49
N LEU A 286 7.37 -12.70 -0.68
CA LEU A 286 8.58 -12.38 0.06
C LEU A 286 8.24 -12.12 1.52
N SER A 287 9.01 -12.72 2.41
CA SER A 287 8.96 -12.40 3.83
C SER A 287 9.61 -11.04 4.05
N PRO A 288 9.07 -10.20 4.95
CA PRO A 288 9.77 -8.99 5.39
C PRO A 288 11.15 -9.35 5.98
N PRO A 289 12.07 -8.37 6.13
CA PRO A 289 13.31 -8.54 6.88
C PRO A 289 13.07 -9.22 8.23
N ASP A 290 14.03 -10.01 8.70
CA ASP A 290 13.96 -10.56 10.05
C ASP A 290 13.78 -9.40 11.05
N PRO A 291 12.88 -9.54 12.03
CA PRO A 291 12.65 -8.48 13.00
C PRO A 291 13.96 -8.16 13.72
N LEU A 292 14.26 -6.87 13.89
CA LEU A 292 15.43 -6.43 14.64
C LEU A 292 15.38 -7.04 16.06
N PRO A 293 16.52 -7.44 16.64
CA PRO A 293 16.53 -7.96 18.00
C PRO A 293 16.14 -6.85 18.98
N PRO A 294 15.39 -7.13 20.06
CA PRO A 294 15.17 -6.15 21.12
C PRO A 294 16.49 -5.87 21.86
N PRO A 295 16.74 -4.64 22.32
CA PRO A 295 17.88 -4.35 23.19
C PRO A 295 17.88 -5.23 24.43
N SER A 296 19.04 -5.76 24.80
CA SER A 296 19.20 -6.75 25.87
C SER A 296 18.75 -6.27 27.25
N HIS A 297 18.79 -4.96 27.49
CA HIS A 297 18.41 -4.32 28.76
C HIS A 297 16.90 -3.99 28.86
N PHE A 298 16.09 -4.37 27.87
CA PHE A 298 14.64 -4.12 27.90
C PHE A 298 13.92 -5.05 28.87
N ASN A 299 13.06 -4.46 29.69
CA ASN A 299 12.01 -5.18 30.39
C ASN A 299 10.85 -5.53 29.43
N ASP A 300 9.84 -6.25 29.93
CA ASP A 300 8.75 -6.74 29.08
C ASP A 300 7.89 -5.62 28.47
N ALA A 301 7.70 -4.50 29.19
CA ALA A 301 6.99 -3.35 28.65
C ALA A 301 7.74 -2.70 27.48
N ALA A 302 9.06 -2.52 27.61
CA ALA A 302 9.90 -1.98 26.54
C ALA A 302 9.97 -2.94 25.33
N LYS A 303 10.03 -4.26 25.55
CA LYS A 303 9.94 -5.26 24.47
C LYS A 303 8.60 -5.18 23.74
N ALA A 304 7.49 -4.98 24.45
CA ALA A 304 6.18 -4.83 23.85
C ALA A 304 6.09 -3.56 22.97
N GLU A 305 6.61 -2.43 23.44
CA GLU A 305 6.66 -1.19 22.64
C GLU A 305 7.62 -1.31 21.44
N PHE A 306 8.74 -2.02 21.59
CA PHE A 306 9.61 -2.33 20.47
C PHE A 306 8.92 -3.22 19.42
N ALA A 307 8.13 -4.20 19.85
CA ALA A 307 7.32 -5.01 18.94
C ALA A 307 6.28 -4.16 18.18
N ARG A 308 5.70 -3.13 18.82
CA ARG A 308 4.80 -2.17 18.15
C ARG A 308 5.53 -1.31 17.12
N TYR A 309 6.76 -0.89 17.41
CA TYR A 309 7.62 -0.21 16.44
C TYR A 309 7.92 -1.11 15.22
N LEU A 310 8.29 -2.37 15.46
CA LEU A 310 8.53 -3.33 14.37
C LEU A 310 7.26 -3.59 13.56
N ALA A 311 6.11 -3.71 14.21
CA ALA A 311 4.81 -3.88 13.55
C ALA A 311 4.32 -2.61 12.83
N SER A 312 4.87 -1.44 13.14
CA SER A 312 4.51 -0.19 12.47
C SER A 312 4.96 -0.23 11.02
N THR A 313 3.99 -0.09 10.12
CA THR A 313 4.20 0.05 8.68
C THR A 313 4.08 1.50 8.23
N SER A 314 4.17 2.45 9.17
CA SER A 314 4.29 3.86 8.80
C SER A 314 5.74 4.11 8.36
N PRO A 315 5.95 4.83 7.25
CA PRO A 315 7.31 5.16 6.82
C PRO A 315 7.97 6.11 7.80
N HIS A 316 9.29 6.22 7.72
CA HIS A 316 10.11 7.11 8.54
C HIS A 316 9.78 6.93 10.02
N LYS A 317 10.28 5.81 10.55
CA LYS A 317 10.19 5.48 11.97
C LYS A 317 11.58 5.40 12.58
N ALA A 318 11.70 5.76 13.84
CA ALA A 318 12.94 5.54 14.57
C ALA A 318 12.62 5.10 16.00
N PHE A 319 13.56 4.39 16.61
CA PHE A 319 13.47 3.93 17.98
C PHE A 319 14.75 4.35 18.71
N ALA A 320 14.59 5.17 19.74
CA ALA A 320 15.65 5.63 20.62
C ALA A 320 15.60 4.90 21.97
N VAL A 321 16.78 4.66 22.54
CA VAL A 321 16.97 3.87 23.77
C VAL A 321 17.95 4.56 24.70
N SER A 322 17.83 4.29 25.99
CA SER A 322 18.74 4.75 27.04
C SER A 322 19.35 3.54 27.77
N PRO A 323 20.60 3.63 28.26
CA PRO A 323 21.24 2.53 29.00
C PRO A 323 20.48 2.06 30.25
N ASN A 324 19.60 2.90 30.81
CA ASN A 324 18.79 2.58 31.98
C ASN A 324 17.42 1.95 31.64
N GLY A 325 17.15 1.63 30.37
CA GLY A 325 15.87 1.06 29.93
C GLY A 325 14.82 2.09 29.46
N GLY A 326 15.13 3.39 29.50
CA GLY A 326 14.30 4.41 28.87
C GLY A 326 14.24 4.23 27.35
N TYR A 327 13.10 4.58 26.75
CA TYR A 327 12.91 4.50 25.30
C TYR A 327 11.98 5.59 24.78
N GLY A 328 12.02 5.80 23.46
CA GLY A 328 11.09 6.67 22.76
C GLY A 328 11.11 6.41 21.26
N TRP A 329 9.93 6.36 20.64
CA TRP A 329 9.82 6.09 19.22
C TRP A 329 8.73 6.91 18.55
N ARG A 330 8.92 7.15 17.25
CA ARG A 330 7.97 7.82 16.37
C ARG A 330 7.94 7.07 15.06
N SER A 331 6.80 7.16 14.39
CA SER A 331 6.60 6.65 13.05
C SER A 331 5.71 7.60 12.25
N GLY A 332 5.75 7.48 10.92
CA GLY A 332 4.92 8.29 10.03
C GLY A 332 5.32 9.75 9.98
N ARG A 333 6.62 10.05 10.13
CA ARG A 333 7.16 11.39 9.91
C ARG A 333 7.32 11.67 8.42
N ASN A 334 7.52 12.94 8.06
CA ASN A 334 7.70 13.30 6.65
C ASN A 334 9.12 12.96 6.17
N THR A 335 10.09 12.88 7.08
CA THR A 335 11.48 12.52 6.76
C THR A 335 12.07 11.60 7.83
N VAL A 336 13.13 10.85 7.44
CA VAL A 336 13.93 10.04 8.37
C VAL A 336 14.51 10.90 9.51
N ASP A 337 15.00 12.10 9.20
CA ASP A 337 15.60 13.01 10.18
C ASP A 337 14.59 13.48 11.23
N GLU A 338 13.35 13.77 10.81
CA GLU A 338 12.25 14.05 11.75
C GLU A 338 11.95 12.85 12.64
N ALA A 339 11.92 11.63 12.08
CA ALA A 339 11.69 10.41 12.86
C ALA A 339 12.77 10.21 13.92
N GLN A 340 14.03 10.37 13.53
CA GLN A 340 15.18 10.27 14.43
C GLN A 340 15.10 11.31 15.56
N ARG A 341 14.99 12.60 15.20
CA ARG A 341 14.92 13.71 16.16
C ARG A 341 13.76 13.55 17.13
N ASP A 342 12.56 13.30 16.63
CA ASP A 342 11.37 13.24 17.47
C ASP A 342 11.36 11.99 18.38
N SER A 343 12.01 10.90 17.95
CA SER A 343 12.18 9.69 18.78
C SER A 343 13.20 9.89 19.88
N LEU A 344 14.33 10.55 19.57
CA LEU A 344 15.32 10.98 20.57
C LEU A 344 14.67 11.91 21.61
N ALA A 345 13.94 12.93 21.14
CA ALA A 345 13.21 13.84 22.03
C ALA A 345 12.17 13.12 22.89
N ALA A 346 11.48 12.11 22.34
CA ALA A 346 10.54 11.29 23.10
C ALA A 346 11.21 10.48 24.22
N CYS A 347 12.39 9.91 23.94
CA CYS A 347 13.18 9.16 24.91
C CYS A 347 13.73 10.10 26.00
N MET A 348 14.23 11.27 25.61
CA MET A 348 14.86 12.24 26.52
C MET A 348 13.90 12.85 27.54
N LYS A 349 12.59 12.71 27.36
CA LYS A 349 11.59 13.08 28.39
C LYS A 349 11.74 12.29 29.68
N TRP A 350 12.27 11.07 29.61
CA TRP A 350 12.32 10.13 30.72
C TRP A 350 13.74 9.66 31.04
N SER A 351 14.74 10.08 30.26
CA SER A 351 16.12 9.64 30.44
C SER A 351 17.11 10.70 29.96
N PRO A 352 18.21 10.94 30.69
CA PRO A 352 19.14 12.04 30.38
C PRO A 352 20.03 11.74 29.16
N THR A 353 20.16 10.48 28.75
CA THR A 353 21.01 10.07 27.64
C THR A 353 20.27 9.05 26.80
N CYS A 354 20.03 9.37 25.53
CA CYS A 354 19.38 8.48 24.57
C CYS A 354 20.19 8.42 23.27
N THR A 355 20.24 7.24 22.66
CA THR A 355 20.83 7.00 21.35
C THR A 355 19.80 6.35 20.44
N LEU A 356 19.98 6.49 19.13
CA LEU A 356 19.18 5.75 18.16
C LEU A 356 19.60 4.28 18.19
N TYR A 357 18.63 3.39 18.34
CA TYR A 357 18.82 1.95 18.23
C TYR A 357 18.44 1.44 16.84
N ALA A 358 17.33 1.95 16.31
CA ALA A 358 16.83 1.55 15.00
C ALA A 358 16.28 2.76 14.24
N VAL A 359 16.47 2.72 12.92
CA VAL A 359 15.92 3.67 11.95
C VAL A 359 15.29 2.84 10.84
N ASP A 360 14.01 3.09 10.61
CA ASP A 360 13.13 2.26 9.77
C ASP A 360 13.21 0.79 10.15
N ASP A 361 13.70 -0.08 9.27
CA ASP A 361 13.83 -1.52 9.53
C ASP A 361 15.30 -1.94 9.67
N ARG A 362 16.19 -1.00 10.05
CA ARG A 362 17.64 -1.23 10.21
C ARG A 362 18.16 -0.77 11.57
N LEU A 363 19.16 -1.46 12.10
CA LEU A 363 19.90 -0.98 13.28
C LEU A 363 20.61 0.33 12.94
N SER A 364 20.53 1.30 13.85
CA SER A 364 21.29 2.54 13.73
C SER A 364 22.76 2.25 13.99
N SER A 365 23.64 2.78 13.14
CA SER A 365 25.09 2.69 13.32
C SER A 365 25.63 3.57 14.47
N GLY A 366 24.74 4.13 15.31
CA GLY A 366 25.09 4.82 16.54
C GLY A 366 25.94 6.07 16.33
N ASN A 367 25.33 7.18 15.90
CA ASN A 367 25.74 8.54 16.27
C ASN A 367 24.86 9.59 15.56
N VAL A 368 24.00 10.26 16.32
CA VAL A 368 23.65 11.66 16.07
C VAL A 368 23.63 12.34 17.43
N GLN A 369 24.78 12.86 17.86
CA GLN A 369 24.78 13.90 18.88
C GLN A 369 24.05 15.10 18.29
N GLY A 370 23.01 15.57 18.97
CA GLY A 370 22.31 16.79 18.59
C GLY A 370 23.32 17.93 18.53
N ALA A 371 23.57 18.44 17.33
CA ALA A 371 24.27 19.70 17.18
C ALA A 371 23.31 20.81 17.63
N SER A 372 23.49 21.24 18.87
CA SER A 372 22.97 22.52 19.35
C SER A 372 23.54 23.65 18.50
N THR A 373 22.65 24.51 18.05
CA THR A 373 22.91 25.86 17.58
C THR A 373 23.90 26.58 18.50
N GLU A 374 25.05 26.99 17.96
CA GLU A 374 25.73 28.28 18.19
C GLU A 374 27.15 28.23 17.62
N GLN A 375 27.37 28.86 16.46
CA GLN A 375 28.50 29.78 16.30
C GLN A 375 28.25 30.75 15.15
N VAL A 376 27.86 31.94 15.60
CA VAL A 376 27.83 33.25 14.94
C VAL A 376 29.20 33.60 14.33
N PHE A 377 29.17 34.15 13.10
CA PHE A 377 30.15 35.06 12.47
C PHE A 377 31.67 34.76 12.58
N ARG A 378 32.34 34.55 11.42
CA ARG A 378 33.36 35.49 10.85
C ARG A 378 34.09 34.89 9.62
N ALA A 379 34.16 35.73 8.57
CA ALA A 379 35.24 35.94 7.58
C ALA A 379 35.78 34.71 6.79
N ARG A 380 35.82 34.69 5.46
CA ARG A 380 36.14 35.70 4.44
C ARG A 380 35.43 35.41 3.13
#